data_AF-A0A8C8AIJ7-F1
#
_entry.id   AF-A0A8C8AIJ7-F1
#
_cell.length_a   1.000
_cell.length_b   1.000
_cell.length_c   1.000
_cell.angle_alpha   90.00
_cell.angle_beta   90.00
_cell.angle_gamma   90.00
#
_symmetry.space_group_name_H-M   'P 1'
#
loop_
_entity.id
_entity.type
_entity.pdbx_description
1 polymer ?
#
loop_
_entity_poly.entity_id
_entity_poly.type
_entity_poly.pdbx_seq_one_letter_code
_entity_poly.pdbx_strand_id
1 'polypeptide(L)' 'QPISPASPPRRILTQDGLVEAVRRRRYYEKPCRRRQRLAYEACRRVYNAEMGRKIGFLARGNRQDPWLGC' A
#
# COMPACT_ATOMS: atom_id res chain seq x y z
N GLN A 1 18.89 23.37 -15.81
CA GLN A 1 18.35 22.65 -14.63
C GLN A 1 18.74 21.18 -14.79
N PRO A 2 19.51 20.58 -13.88
CA PRO A 2 20.09 19.26 -14.11
C PRO A 2 18.98 18.20 -14.15
N ILE A 3 19.17 17.27 -15.07
CA ILE A 3 18.26 16.23 -15.49
C ILE A 3 18.04 15.27 -14.30
N SER A 4 16.78 15.01 -13.95
CA SER A 4 16.39 14.13 -12.84
C SER A 4 17.14 12.78 -12.90
N PRO A 5 17.74 12.30 -11.80
CA PRO A 5 18.41 11.02 -11.81
C PRO A 5 17.34 9.93 -12.01
N ALA A 6 17.58 9.05 -12.98
CA ALA A 6 16.80 7.85 -13.18
C ALA A 6 16.54 7.15 -11.83
N SER A 7 15.28 6.76 -11.60
CA SER A 7 14.82 6.09 -10.39
C SER A 7 15.83 5.03 -9.94
N PRO A 8 16.34 5.06 -8.69
CA PRO A 8 17.35 4.11 -8.26
C PRO A 8 16.79 2.67 -8.36
N PRO A 9 17.62 1.69 -8.75
CA PRO A 9 17.20 0.31 -9.04
C PRO A 9 16.40 -0.32 -7.90
N ARG A 10 16.65 0.11 -6.65
CA ARG A 10 15.92 -0.33 -5.46
C ARG A 10 14.41 -0.06 -5.49
N ARG A 11 13.95 1.04 -6.09
CA ARG A 11 12.52 1.35 -6.22
C ARG A 11 11.84 0.39 -7.20
N ILE A 12 12.47 0.14 -8.33
CA ILE A 12 11.99 -0.76 -9.39
C ILE A 12 11.87 -2.19 -8.83
N LEU A 13 12.93 -2.70 -8.18
CA LEU A 13 12.94 -4.04 -7.56
C LEU A 13 11.90 -4.21 -6.44
N THR A 14 11.54 -3.12 -5.75
CA THR A 14 10.51 -3.15 -4.70
C THR A 14 9.11 -3.16 -5.32
N GLN A 15 8.90 -2.40 -6.40
CA GLN A 15 7.62 -2.32 -7.13
C GLN A 15 7.29 -3.66 -7.82
N ASP A 16 8.31 -4.34 -8.36
CA ASP A 16 8.18 -5.68 -8.95
C ASP A 16 7.99 -6.79 -7.91
N GLY A 17 8.12 -6.47 -6.61
CA GLY A 17 7.97 -7.43 -5.51
C GLY A 17 9.11 -8.45 -5.38
N LEU A 18 10.20 -8.29 -6.15
CA LEU A 18 11.37 -9.18 -6.13
C LEU A 18 12.03 -9.24 -4.76
N VAL A 19 12.13 -8.09 -4.08
CA VAL A 19 12.73 -8.00 -2.73
C VAL A 19 11.99 -8.89 -1.73
N GLU A 20 10.65 -8.87 -1.74
CA GLU A 20 9.82 -9.68 -0.85
C GLU A 20 9.84 -11.16 -1.24
N ALA A 21 9.90 -11.46 -2.54
CA ALA A 21 10.04 -12.83 -3.02
C ALA A 21 11.36 -13.46 -2.58
N VAL A 22 12.48 -12.73 -2.66
CA VAL A 22 13.80 -13.18 -2.19
C VAL A 22 13.79 -13.42 -0.68
N ARG A 23 13.23 -12.49 0.11
CA ARG A 23 13.10 -12.64 1.57
C ARG A 23 12.33 -13.89 1.97
N ARG A 24 11.23 -14.18 1.26
CA ARG A 24 10.36 -15.35 1.52
C ARG A 24 11.00 -16.67 1.12
N ARG A 25 11.87 -16.66 0.10
CA ARG A 25 12.61 -17.86 -0.35
C ARG A 25 13.77 -18.24 0.57
N ARG A 26 14.15 -17.39 1.53
CA ARG A 26 15.22 -17.69 2.49
C ARG A 26 14.91 -18.89 3.39
N TYR A 27 13.64 -19.13 3.68
CA TYR A 27 13.17 -20.27 4.48
C TYR A 27 11.94 -20.91 3.85
N TYR A 28 11.78 -22.22 3.99
CA TYR A 28 10.62 -22.92 3.45
C TYR A 28 9.32 -22.48 4.15
N GLU A 29 8.39 -21.91 3.37
CA GLU A 29 7.04 -21.59 3.81
C GLU A 29 6.09 -22.77 3.49
N LYS A 30 5.50 -23.38 4.52
CA LYS A 30 4.51 -24.45 4.32
C LYS A 30 3.32 -23.97 3.47
N PRO A 31 2.73 -24.80 2.60
CA PRO A 31 1.62 -24.39 1.71
C PRO A 31 0.40 -23.82 2.44
N CYS A 32 0.08 -24.33 3.63
CA CYS A 32 -1.01 -23.79 4.46
C CYS A 32 -0.73 -22.36 4.93
N ARG A 33 0.50 -22.07 5.37
CA ARG A 33 0.93 -20.73 5.81
C ARG A 33 0.91 -19.74 4.64
N ARG A 34 1.41 -20.17 3.47
CA ARG A 34 1.36 -19.38 2.25
C ARG A 34 -0.07 -19.00 1.86
N ARG A 35 -1.01 -19.95 1.88
CA ARG A 35 -2.43 -19.69 1.56
C ARG A 35 -3.06 -18.69 2.53
N GLN A 36 -2.85 -18.85 3.84
CA GLN A 36 -3.35 -17.91 4.85
C GLN A 36 -2.80 -16.50 4.63
N ARG A 37 -1.51 -16.38 4.37
CA ARG A 37 -0.85 -15.10 4.09
C ARG A 37 -1.42 -14.42 2.85
N LEU A 38 -1.57 -15.15 1.74
CA LEU A 38 -2.12 -14.60 0.50
C LEU A 38 -3.55 -14.09 0.70
N ALA A 39 -4.39 -14.84 1.43
CA ALA A 39 -5.75 -14.41 1.76
C ALA A 39 -5.73 -13.10 2.59
N TYR A 40 -4.89 -13.04 3.62
CA TYR A 40 -4.73 -11.83 4.44
C TYR A 40 -4.24 -10.62 3.62
N GLU A 41 -3.20 -10.80 2.79
CA GLU A 41 -2.66 -9.74 1.93
C GLU A 41 -3.72 -9.21 0.94
N ALA A 42 -4.54 -10.10 0.38
CA ALA A 42 -5.63 -9.73 -0.53
C ALA A 42 -6.70 -8.89 0.21
N CYS A 43 -7.21 -9.38 1.34
CA CYS A 43 -8.20 -8.65 2.13
C CYS A 43 -7.68 -7.29 2.61
N ARG A 44 -6.43 -7.24 3.09
CA ARG A 44 -5.79 -5.99 3.51
C ARG A 44 -5.65 -5.01 2.36
N ARG A 45 -5.33 -5.47 1.14
CA ARG A 45 -5.24 -4.60 -0.05
C ARG A 45 -6.60 -3.98 -0.38
N VAL A 46 -7.67 -4.79 -0.37
CA VAL A 46 -9.04 -4.30 -0.61
C VAL A 46 -9.41 -3.27 0.46
N TYR A 47 -9.24 -3.59 1.74
CA TYR A 47 -9.54 -2.69 2.84
C TYR A 47 -8.79 -1.35 2.72
N ASN A 48 -7.48 -1.39 2.47
CA ASN A 48 -6.69 -0.16 2.34
C ASN A 48 -7.13 0.69 1.13
N ALA A 49 -7.51 0.06 0.02
CA ALA A 49 -8.01 0.76 -1.15
C ALA A 49 -9.37 1.43 -0.88
N GLU A 50 -10.30 0.71 -0.26
CA GLU A 50 -11.61 1.25 0.15
C GLU A 50 -11.46 2.37 1.18
N MET A 51 -10.62 2.16 2.20
CA MET A 51 -10.39 3.15 3.24
C MET A 51 -9.75 4.43 2.68
N GLY A 52 -8.79 4.29 1.75
CA GLY A 52 -8.23 5.44 1.03
C GLY A 52 -9.28 6.21 0.23
N ARG A 53 -10.23 5.51 -0.42
CA ARG A 53 -11.35 6.16 -1.11
C ARG A 53 -12.29 6.88 -0.15
N LYS A 54 -12.62 6.26 0.99
CA LYS A 54 -13.44 6.88 2.04
C LYS A 54 -12.79 8.15 2.60
N ILE A 55 -11.49 8.08 2.92
CA ILE A 55 -10.74 9.24 3.41
C ILE A 55 -10.73 10.35 2.37
N GLY A 56 -10.42 10.03 1.11
CA GLY A 56 -10.42 11.03 0.02
C GLY A 56 -11.79 11.67 -0.22
N PHE A 57 -12.88 10.92 0.01
CA PHE A 57 -14.23 11.44 -0.03
C PHE A 57 -14.51 12.41 1.12
N LEU A 58 -14.26 11.99 2.37
CA LEU A 58 -14.51 12.80 3.56
C LEU A 58 -13.61 14.04 3.65
N ALA A 59 -12.38 13.95 3.16
CA ALA A 59 -11.43 15.07 3.15
C ALA A 59 -11.98 16.29 2.40
N ARG A 60 -12.88 16.12 1.44
CA ARG A 60 -13.54 17.24 0.72
C ARG A 60 -14.45 18.06 1.63
N GLY A 61 -15.02 17.42 2.65
CA GLY A 61 -15.88 18.03 3.67
C GLY A 61 -15.13 18.56 4.88
N ASN A 62 -13.80 18.38 4.96
CA ASN A 62 -12.97 18.89 6.06
C ASN A 62 -12.69 20.40 5.92
N ARG A 63 -13.78 21.19 5.83
CA ARG A 63 -13.76 22.65 5.78
C ARG A 63 -14.08 23.18 7.18
N GLN A 64 -13.67 24.42 7.47
CA GLN A 64 -14.10 25.10 8.69
C GLN A 64 -15.64 25.14 8.72
N ASP A 65 -16.20 24.93 9.90
CA ASP A 65 -17.65 24.94 10.08
C ASP A 65 -18.25 26.25 9.53
N PRO A 66 -19.20 26.19 8.58
CA PRO A 66 -19.84 27.37 8.03
C PRO A 66 -20.66 28.15 9.07
N TRP A 67 -21.07 27.52 10.17
CA TRP A 67 -21.99 28.11 11.15
C TRP A 67 -21.36 28.28 12.53
N LEU A 68 -20.20 28.95 12.56
CA LEU A 68 -19.55 29.32 13.82
C LEU A 68 -20.47 30.23 14.66
N GLY A 69 -21.02 29.69 15.75
CA GLY A 69 -21.77 30.45 16.76
C GLY A 69 -23.28 30.24 16.79
N CYS A 70 -23.82 29.27 16.05
CA CYS A 70 -25.17 28.73 16.25
C CYS A 70 -25.13 27.33 16.86
#